data_AF-A0A1V6BSD4-F1
#
_entry.id   AF-A0A1V6BSD4-F1
#
_cell.length_a   1.000
_cell.length_b   1.000
_cell.length_c   1.000
_cell.angle_alpha   90.00
_cell.angle_beta   90.00
_cell.angle_gamma   90.00
#
_symmetry.space_group_name_H-M   'P 1'
#
loop_
_entity.id
_entity.type
_entity.pdbx_description
1 polymer ?
#
loop_
_entity_poly.entity_id
_entity_poly.type
_entity_poly.pdbx_seq_one_letter_code
_entity_poly.pdbx_strand_id
1 'polypeptide(L)'
;MIEEKQFFFNKSKKIFKDEYCNLPSTILNKPFIEYNNYNSIPEIIILRILTNEYNLKGFWVDTFHKKIRYSLDECENIKNFPIEINNIINQIIRKNNNKISGCWDLVLYDDFGNIKFVEIKGIPSKDKLRLAQMEWYENSLKIGLKDEDFLIVVWDYNK
;
A
#
# COMPACT_ATOMS: atom_id res chain seq x y z
N MET A 1 5.67 -2.51 19.39
CA MET A 1 6.66 -2.77 18.33
C MET A 1 5.88 -3.18 17.10
N ILE A 2 6.08 -2.49 15.98
CA ILE A 2 5.37 -2.78 14.72
C ILE A 2 5.77 -4.16 14.21
N GLU A 3 4.79 -4.94 13.76
CA GLU A 3 5.01 -6.25 13.16
C GLU A 3 5.74 -6.10 11.81
N GLU A 4 6.69 -7.00 11.53
CA GLU A 4 7.35 -7.11 10.22
C GLU A 4 7.01 -8.46 9.59
N LYS A 5 6.64 -8.43 8.30
CA LYS A 5 6.37 -9.62 7.49
C LYS A 5 7.22 -9.62 6.23
N GLN A 6 7.72 -10.80 5.86
CA GLN A 6 8.59 -10.97 4.70
C GLN A 6 7.91 -11.77 3.60
N PHE A 7 8.04 -11.30 2.36
CA PHE A 7 7.61 -12.04 1.17
C PHE A 7 8.78 -12.21 0.18
N PHE A 8 8.75 -13.33 -0.53
CA PHE A 8 9.73 -13.60 -1.57
C PHE A 8 9.02 -14.10 -2.82
N PHE A 9 9.30 -13.46 -3.95
CA PHE A 9 8.57 -13.68 -5.20
C PHE A 9 9.47 -14.17 -6.33
N ASN A 10 8.86 -14.58 -7.43
CA ASN A 10 9.57 -14.77 -8.68
C ASN A 10 9.35 -13.55 -9.56
N LYS A 11 10.39 -13.10 -10.27
CA LYS A 11 10.22 -12.09 -11.31
C LYS A 11 9.30 -12.62 -12.41
N SER A 12 8.38 -11.79 -12.85
CA SER A 12 7.56 -12.12 -14.00
C SER A 12 8.41 -12.19 -15.27
N LYS A 13 8.17 -13.21 -16.10
CA LYS A 13 8.78 -13.36 -17.43
C LYS A 13 8.01 -12.63 -18.53
N LYS A 14 6.81 -12.12 -18.22
CA LYS A 14 5.93 -11.45 -19.18
C LYS A 14 6.26 -9.96 -19.28
N ILE A 15 5.98 -9.38 -20.45
CA ILE A 15 6.14 -7.95 -20.71
C ILE A 15 4.74 -7.33 -20.76
N PHE A 16 4.46 -6.38 -19.86
CA PHE A 16 3.10 -5.85 -19.65
C PHE A 16 2.88 -4.44 -20.21
N LYS A 17 3.72 -3.97 -21.14
CA LYS A 17 3.69 -2.57 -21.60
C LYS A 17 2.36 -2.17 -22.24
N ASP A 18 1.66 -3.13 -22.84
CA ASP A 18 0.42 -2.87 -23.60
C ASP A 18 -0.84 -3.41 -22.89
N GLU A 19 -0.68 -4.09 -21.74
CA GLU A 19 -1.80 -4.72 -21.02
C GLU A 19 -2.54 -3.74 -20.09
N TYR A 20 -1.88 -2.68 -19.63
CA TYR A 20 -2.47 -1.69 -18.73
C TYR A 20 -2.71 -0.36 -19.42
N CYS A 21 -3.93 0.17 -19.32
CA CYS A 21 -4.25 1.46 -19.91
C CYS A 21 -3.54 2.61 -19.18
N ASN A 22 -2.70 3.37 -19.90
CA ASN A 22 -2.19 4.69 -19.48
C ASN A 22 -1.58 4.75 -18.07
N LEU A 23 -0.86 3.72 -17.64
CA LEU A 23 -0.09 3.78 -16.39
C LEU A 23 1.11 4.73 -16.54
N PRO A 24 1.39 5.60 -15.53
CA PRO A 24 2.61 6.38 -15.50
C PRO A 24 3.86 5.50 -15.63
N SER A 25 4.89 6.01 -16.32
CA SER A 25 6.16 5.29 -16.50
C SER A 25 6.84 4.92 -15.17
N THR A 26 6.66 5.73 -14.12
CA THR A 26 7.11 5.46 -12.74
C THR A 26 6.53 4.17 -12.15
N ILE A 27 5.33 3.76 -12.58
CA ILE A 27 4.72 2.48 -12.20
C ILE A 27 5.17 1.38 -13.15
N LEU A 28 5.18 1.62 -14.46
CA LEU A 28 5.59 0.63 -15.47
C LEU A 28 7.06 0.21 -15.34
N ASN A 29 7.91 1.06 -14.76
CA ASN A 29 9.31 0.77 -14.51
C ASN A 29 9.55 -0.02 -13.22
N LYS A 30 8.52 -0.26 -12.40
CA LYS A 30 8.63 -1.16 -11.25
C LYS A 30 8.80 -2.60 -11.71
N PRO A 31 9.48 -3.46 -10.94
CA PRO A 31 9.57 -4.88 -11.27
C PRO A 31 8.19 -5.51 -11.23
N PHE A 32 7.83 -6.26 -12.27
CA PHE A 32 6.68 -7.14 -12.23
C PHE A 32 7.09 -8.47 -11.61
N ILE A 33 6.29 -8.95 -10.67
CA ILE A 33 6.45 -10.21 -9.98
C ILE A 33 5.24 -11.11 -10.21
N GLU A 34 5.42 -12.40 -10.01
CA GLU A 34 4.40 -13.42 -10.19
C GLU A 34 3.99 -14.04 -8.85
N TYR A 35 2.70 -14.16 -8.62
CA TYR A 35 2.10 -14.85 -7.48
C TYR A 35 0.80 -15.54 -7.90
N ASN A 36 0.69 -16.87 -7.73
CA ASN A 36 -0.49 -17.67 -8.08
C ASN A 36 -1.03 -17.39 -9.49
N ASN A 37 -0.15 -17.42 -10.50
CA ASN A 37 -0.43 -17.08 -11.91
C ASN A 37 -0.90 -15.63 -12.17
N TYR A 38 -0.97 -14.79 -11.15
CA TYR A 38 -1.22 -13.36 -11.28
C TYR A 38 0.11 -12.62 -11.35
N ASN A 39 0.21 -11.66 -12.26
CA ASN A 39 1.41 -10.88 -12.47
C ASN A 39 1.07 -9.40 -12.28
N SER A 40 1.84 -8.72 -11.44
CA SER A 40 1.64 -7.30 -11.18
C SER A 40 2.88 -6.70 -10.52
N ILE A 41 2.80 -5.43 -10.14
CA ILE A 41 3.77 -4.80 -9.24
C ILE A 41 3.61 -5.34 -7.80
N PRO A 42 4.66 -5.24 -6.97
CA PRO A 42 4.66 -5.74 -5.59
C PRO A 42 3.52 -5.21 -4.75
N GLU A 43 3.20 -3.92 -4.85
CA GLU A 43 2.16 -3.30 -4.03
C GLU A 43 0.78 -3.94 -4.27
N ILE A 44 0.45 -4.28 -5.52
CA ILE A 44 -0.84 -4.90 -5.87
C ILE A 44 -0.87 -6.39 -5.51
N ILE A 45 0.24 -7.11 -5.71
CA ILE A 45 0.31 -8.51 -5.27
C ILE A 45 0.23 -8.63 -3.75
N ILE A 46 0.96 -7.79 -3.02
CA ILE A 46 0.95 -7.76 -1.55
C ILE A 46 -0.44 -7.34 -1.05
N LEU A 47 -1.07 -6.33 -1.66
CA LEU A 47 -2.45 -5.98 -1.37
C LEU A 47 -3.38 -7.20 -1.47
N ARG A 48 -3.32 -7.93 -2.60
CA ARG A 48 -4.14 -9.13 -2.82
C ARG A 48 -3.86 -10.23 -1.80
N ILE A 49 -2.60 -10.44 -1.41
CA ILE A 49 -2.25 -11.43 -0.40
C ILE A 49 -2.88 -11.06 0.94
N LEU A 50 -2.66 -9.82 1.40
CA LEU A 50 -3.08 -9.39 2.72
C LEU A 50 -4.60 -9.21 2.84
N THR A 51 -5.28 -8.76 1.78
CA THR A 51 -6.75 -8.71 1.78
C THR A 51 -7.35 -10.10 1.97
N ASN A 52 -6.78 -11.12 1.34
CA ASN A 52 -7.25 -12.50 1.48
C ASN A 52 -6.88 -13.08 2.86
N GLU A 53 -5.67 -12.81 3.34
CA GLU A 53 -5.18 -13.36 4.61
C GLU A 53 -5.93 -12.78 5.81
N TYR A 54 -6.17 -11.47 5.83
CA TYR A 54 -6.89 -10.81 6.92
C TYR A 54 -8.41 -10.78 6.70
N ASN A 55 -8.90 -11.26 5.55
CA ASN A 55 -10.31 -11.14 5.14
C ASN A 55 -10.80 -9.66 5.19
N LEU A 56 -9.97 -8.75 4.67
CA LEU A 56 -10.22 -7.31 4.62
C LEU A 56 -10.32 -6.83 3.17
N LYS A 57 -10.97 -5.69 2.98
CA LYS A 57 -10.86 -4.88 1.75
C LYS A 57 -9.57 -4.07 1.82
N GLY A 58 -9.13 -3.48 0.71
CA GLY A 58 -8.00 -2.56 0.77
C GLY A 58 -7.66 -1.92 -0.56
N PHE A 59 -6.80 -0.91 -0.50
CA PHE A 59 -6.29 -0.20 -1.67
C PHE A 59 -4.83 0.20 -1.47
N TRP A 60 -4.12 0.37 -2.58
CA TRP A 60 -2.81 1.01 -2.63
C TRP A 60 -2.97 2.54 -2.68
N VAL A 61 -2.28 3.24 -1.80
CA VAL A 61 -2.20 4.70 -1.69
C VAL A 61 -1.00 5.20 -2.48
N ASP A 62 -1.24 5.60 -3.72
CA ASP A 62 -0.26 6.20 -4.60
C ASP A 62 -0.17 7.71 -4.32
N THR A 63 0.55 8.06 -3.26
CA THR A 63 0.71 9.46 -2.82
C THR A 63 1.40 10.34 -3.87
N PHE A 64 2.30 9.77 -4.67
CA PHE A 64 3.04 10.49 -5.71
C PHE A 64 2.11 10.95 -6.83
N HIS A 65 1.20 10.09 -7.29
CA HIS A 65 0.21 10.46 -8.31
C HIS A 65 -1.11 10.96 -7.72
N LYS A 66 -1.24 11.02 -6.39
CA LYS A 66 -2.46 11.41 -5.65
C LYS A 66 -3.66 10.54 -6.02
N LYS A 67 -3.46 9.22 -6.05
CA LYS A 67 -4.49 8.23 -6.41
C LYS A 67 -4.60 7.15 -5.35
N ILE A 68 -5.76 6.51 -5.31
CA ILE A 68 -5.91 5.19 -4.69
C ILE A 68 -6.24 4.16 -5.77
N ARG A 69 -5.77 2.92 -5.59
CA ARG A 69 -5.88 1.86 -6.60
C ARG A 69 -6.20 0.52 -5.93
N TYR A 70 -7.23 -0.17 -6.43
CA TYR A 70 -7.53 -1.55 -6.01
C TYR A 70 -6.82 -2.56 -6.92
N SER A 71 -6.62 -2.18 -8.19
CA SER A 71 -5.90 -2.95 -9.20
C SER A 71 -5.13 -2.04 -10.16
N LEU A 72 -4.32 -2.64 -11.05
CA LEU A 72 -3.72 -1.91 -12.18
C LEU A 72 -4.64 -1.82 -13.40
N ASP A 73 -5.65 -2.70 -13.47
CA ASP A 73 -6.58 -2.81 -14.60
C ASP A 73 -7.66 -1.72 -14.58
N GLU A 74 -7.89 -1.12 -13.41
CA GLU A 74 -8.81 0.00 -13.26
C GLU A 74 -8.26 1.27 -13.92
N CYS A 75 -8.79 1.55 -15.11
CA CYS A 75 -8.69 2.85 -15.80
C CYS A 75 -9.34 3.99 -14.98
N GLU A 76 -10.29 3.65 -14.12
CA GLU A 76 -11.04 4.61 -13.33
C GLU A 76 -10.27 5.01 -12.07
N ASN A 77 -9.94 6.29 -12.01
CA ASN A 77 -9.27 6.86 -10.86
C ASN A 77 -10.30 7.07 -9.76
N ILE A 78 -10.27 6.23 -8.72
CA ILE A 78 -11.01 6.53 -7.51
C ILE A 78 -10.21 7.62 -6.78
N LYS A 79 -10.84 8.78 -6.59
CA LYS A 79 -10.21 9.94 -5.95
C LYS A 79 -10.42 9.99 -4.45
N ASN A 80 -11.41 9.27 -3.93
CA ASN A 80 -11.86 9.37 -2.56
C ASN A 80 -11.78 8.02 -1.86
N PHE A 81 -11.34 8.03 -0.61
CA PHE A 81 -11.47 6.88 0.28
C PHE A 81 -12.95 6.54 0.49
N PRO A 82 -13.29 5.26 0.73
CA PRO A 82 -14.58 4.86 1.27
C PRO A 82 -14.94 5.73 2.48
N ILE A 83 -16.22 6.06 2.65
CA ILE A 83 -16.68 7.04 3.66
C ILE A 83 -16.27 6.62 5.08
N GLU A 84 -16.28 5.32 5.34
CA GLU A 84 -15.92 4.68 6.59
C GLU A 84 -14.47 4.97 6.98
N ILE A 85 -13.56 4.94 6.00
CA ILE A 85 -12.12 5.11 6.21
C ILE A 85 -11.69 6.56 6.04
N ASN A 86 -12.41 7.34 5.23
CA ASN A 86 -12.12 8.74 5.01
C ASN A 86 -12.10 9.55 6.31
N ASN A 87 -12.95 9.21 7.28
CA ASN A 87 -12.98 9.89 8.58
C ASN A 87 -11.69 9.66 9.39
N ILE A 88 -11.18 8.42 9.43
CA ILE A 88 -9.93 8.09 10.12
C ILE A 88 -8.76 8.80 9.43
N ILE A 89 -8.66 8.66 8.11
CA ILE A 89 -7.60 9.29 7.32
C ILE A 89 -7.60 10.82 7.50
N ASN A 90 -8.76 11.46 7.47
CA ASN A 90 -8.86 12.91 7.68
C ASN A 90 -8.45 13.34 9.09
N GLN A 91 -8.69 12.53 10.12
CA GLN A 91 -8.20 12.82 11.47
C GLN A 91 -6.66 12.77 11.52
N ILE A 92 -6.04 11.77 10.87
CA ILE A 92 -4.58 11.67 10.77
C ILE A 92 -4.03 12.87 9.99
N ILE A 93 -4.62 13.22 8.83
CA ILE A 93 -4.23 14.37 8.02
C ILE A 93 -4.24 15.66 8.85
N ARG A 94 -5.29 15.89 9.66
CA ARG A 94 -5.39 17.08 10.53
C ARG A 94 -4.25 17.13 11.56
N LYS A 95 -3.84 15.98 12.12
CA LYS A 95 -2.67 15.89 13.01
C LYS A 95 -1.35 16.02 12.25
N ASN A 96 -1.34 15.60 10.99
CA ASN A 96 -0.18 15.60 10.10
C ASN A 96 -0.05 16.90 9.29
N ASN A 97 -0.30 18.06 9.92
CA ASN A 97 -0.20 19.39 9.32
C ASN A 97 -1.02 19.55 8.01
N ASN A 98 -2.18 18.90 7.95
CA ASN A 98 -3.06 18.84 6.77
C ASN A 98 -2.40 18.22 5.52
N LYS A 99 -1.50 17.24 5.70
CA LYS A 99 -0.80 16.55 4.61
C LYS A 99 -1.10 15.04 4.62
N ILE A 100 -1.32 14.48 3.43
CA ILE A 100 -1.38 13.02 3.19
C ILE A 100 0.02 12.39 3.09
N SER A 101 1.08 13.20 2.93
CA SER A 101 2.44 12.70 2.79
C SER A 101 2.85 11.87 4.00
N GLY A 102 3.46 10.72 3.75
CA GLY A 102 3.83 9.77 4.79
C GLY A 102 2.78 8.70 5.08
N CYS A 103 1.58 8.80 4.49
CA CYS A 103 0.64 7.67 4.46
C CYS A 103 1.33 6.44 3.88
N TRP A 104 1.09 5.30 4.53
CA TRP A 104 1.70 4.03 4.17
C TRP A 104 1.11 3.50 2.87
N ASP A 105 1.86 2.63 2.20
CA ASP A 105 1.53 2.19 0.84
C ASP A 105 0.14 1.56 0.76
N LEU A 106 -0.25 0.67 1.68
CA LEU A 106 -1.59 0.07 1.67
C LEU A 106 -2.41 0.49 2.86
N VAL A 107 -3.72 0.56 2.65
CA VAL A 107 -4.72 0.62 3.71
C VAL A 107 -5.68 -0.54 3.51
N LEU A 108 -5.72 -1.43 4.48
CA LEU A 108 -6.69 -2.50 4.58
C LEU A 108 -7.77 -2.10 5.57
N TYR A 109 -9.00 -2.53 5.33
CA TYR A 109 -10.12 -2.17 6.17
C TYR A 109 -11.29 -3.13 6.07
N ASP A 110 -12.20 -3.05 7.03
CA ASP A 110 -13.52 -3.66 6.96
C ASP A 110 -14.64 -2.62 7.06
N ASP A 111 -15.88 -3.09 6.94
CA ASP A 111 -17.07 -2.25 7.00
C ASP A 111 -17.39 -1.76 8.43
N PHE A 112 -16.61 -2.21 9.44
CA PHE A 112 -16.76 -1.83 10.84
C PHE A 112 -15.79 -0.74 11.27
N GLY A 113 -14.92 -0.28 10.36
CA GLY A 113 -13.94 0.77 10.61
C GLY A 113 -12.64 0.28 11.22
N ASN A 114 -12.40 -1.04 11.26
CA ASN A 114 -11.05 -1.55 11.54
C ASN A 114 -10.15 -1.19 10.36
N ILE A 115 -8.91 -0.79 10.66
CA ILE A 115 -7.96 -0.33 9.65
C ILE A 115 -6.59 -0.93 9.93
N LYS A 116 -5.89 -1.30 8.86
CA LYS A 116 -4.48 -1.69 8.93
C LYS A 116 -3.69 -0.95 7.87
N PHE A 117 -2.70 -0.18 8.30
CA PHE A 117 -1.72 0.47 7.44
C PHE A 117 -0.57 -0.49 7.15
N VAL A 118 -0.17 -0.58 5.88
CA VAL A 118 0.94 -1.45 5.46
C VAL A 118 1.96 -0.65 4.67
N GLU A 119 3.20 -0.61 5.14
CA GLU A 119 4.32 0.02 4.44
C GLU A 119 5.15 -1.06 3.74
N ILE A 120 5.47 -0.86 2.46
CA ILE A 120 6.12 -1.86 1.62
C ILE A 120 7.56 -1.44 1.31
N LYS A 121 8.53 -2.29 1.64
CA LYS A 121 9.96 -2.09 1.38
C LYS A 121 10.52 -3.21 0.52
N GLY A 122 11.06 -2.88 -0.66
CA GLY A 122 11.69 -3.85 -1.55
C GLY A 122 13.19 -3.97 -1.34
N ILE A 123 13.76 -5.17 -1.45
CA ILE A 123 15.22 -5.37 -1.45
C ILE A 123 15.77 -4.95 -2.84
N PRO A 124 16.88 -4.19 -2.93
CA PRO A 124 17.93 -3.98 -1.92
C PRO A 124 17.68 -2.82 -0.95
N SER A 125 16.57 -2.07 -1.06
CA SER A 125 16.31 -1.00 -0.11
C SER A 125 15.82 -1.60 1.22
N LYS A 126 16.79 -1.86 2.11
CA LYS A 126 16.59 -1.82 3.57
C LYS A 126 16.23 -0.39 4.00
N ASP A 127 15.33 0.26 3.25
CA ASP A 127 14.90 1.62 3.48
C ASP A 127 14.17 1.61 4.81
N LYS A 128 14.84 2.18 5.81
CA LYS A 128 14.21 2.51 7.07
C LYS A 128 12.96 3.35 6.78
N LEU A 129 11.97 3.28 7.66
CA LEU A 129 10.85 4.20 7.62
C LEU A 129 11.36 5.63 7.51
N ARG A 130 10.87 6.34 6.49
CA ARG A 130 11.22 7.75 6.28
C ARG A 130 10.60 8.58 7.38
N LEU A 131 11.16 9.76 7.66
CA LEU A 131 10.65 10.66 8.70
C LEU A 131 9.14 10.91 8.55
N ALA A 132 8.67 11.21 7.34
CA ALA A 132 7.24 11.44 7.10
C ALA A 132 6.36 10.19 7.39
N GLN A 133 6.89 8.98 7.19
CA GLN A 133 6.18 7.73 7.49
C GLN A 133 6.09 7.47 9.00
N MET A 134 7.16 7.84 9.72
CA MET A 134 7.16 7.85 11.19
C MET A 134 6.20 8.90 11.75
N GLU A 135 6.21 10.12 11.21
CA GLU A 135 5.27 11.18 11.59
C GLU A 135 3.81 10.76 11.36
N TRP A 136 3.53 10.12 10.23
CA TRP A 136 2.19 9.57 9.96
C TRP A 136 1.78 8.53 11.00
N TYR A 137 2.66 7.58 11.30
CA TYR A 137 2.45 6.56 12.32
C TYR A 137 2.22 7.18 13.71
N GLU A 138 3.11 8.06 14.16
CA GLU A 138 2.99 8.74 15.46
C GLU A 138 1.71 9.58 15.57
N ASN A 139 1.31 10.25 14.49
CA ASN A 139 0.06 11.02 14.46
C ASN A 139 -1.19 10.14 14.45
N SER A 140 -1.08 8.93 13.89
CA SER A 140 -2.15 7.93 13.94
C SER A 140 -2.34 7.38 15.36
N LEU A 141 -1.25 7.12 16.07
CA LEU A 141 -1.32 6.72 17.48
C LEU A 141 -2.02 7.79 18.36
N LYS A 142 -1.77 9.08 18.08
CA LYS A 142 -2.41 10.21 18.80
C LYS A 142 -3.93 10.28 18.61
N ILE A 143 -4.50 9.59 17.62
CA ILE A 143 -5.95 9.54 17.41
C ILE A 143 -6.57 8.19 17.84
N GLY A 144 -5.78 7.32 18.49
CA GLY A 144 -6.27 6.09 19.11
C GLY A 144 -5.97 4.81 18.34
N LEU A 145 -5.27 4.86 17.20
CA LEU A 145 -4.73 3.65 16.59
C LEU A 145 -3.61 3.06 17.47
N LYS A 146 -3.32 1.79 17.26
CA LYS A 146 -2.35 1.01 18.01
C LYS A 146 -1.32 0.41 17.06
N ASP A 147 -0.21 -0.08 17.63
CA ASP A 147 0.84 -0.77 16.87
C ASP A 147 0.33 -1.94 16.02
N GLU A 148 -0.70 -2.65 16.50
CA GLU A 148 -1.34 -3.77 15.79
C GLU A 148 -2.06 -3.34 14.49
N ASP A 149 -2.38 -2.05 14.35
CA ASP A 149 -2.97 -1.46 13.14
C ASP A 149 -1.89 -1.15 12.08
N PHE A 150 -0.62 -1.47 12.34
CA PHE A 150 0.51 -1.20 11.46
C PHE A 150 1.29 -2.48 11.14
N LEU A 151 1.66 -2.63 9.87
CA LEU A 151 2.47 -3.74 9.38
C LEU A 151 3.57 -3.23 8.44
N ILE A 152 4.81 -3.62 8.68
CA ILE A 152 5.88 -3.44 7.69
C ILE A 152 5.98 -4.70 6.87
N VAL A 153 5.91 -4.58 5.55
CA VAL A 153 6.16 -5.67 4.63
C VAL A 153 7.48 -5.45 3.92
N VAL A 154 8.40 -6.39 4.08
CA VAL A 154 9.64 -6.45 3.32
C VAL A 154 9.50 -7.50 2.24
N TRP A 155 9.96 -7.21 1.03
CA TRP A 155 9.90 -8.18 -0.07
C TRP A 155 11.15 -8.18 -0.95
N ASP A 156 11.38 -9.30 -1.62
CA ASP A 156 12.41 -9.46 -2.65
C ASP A 156 11.92 -10.44 -3.73
N TYR A 157 12.71 -10.58 -4.80
CA TYR A 157 12.41 -11.52 -5.88
C TYR A 157 13.65 -12.16 -6.49
N ASN A 158 13.49 -13.40 -6.94
CA ASN A 158 14.46 -14.06 -7.80
C ASN A 158 14.55 -13.33 -9.15
N LYS A 159 15.77 -12.90 -9.52
CA LYS A 159 16.05 -12.15 -10.75
C LYS A 159 15.80 -12.94 -12.04
#